data_AF-A0A934GS42-F1
#
_entry.id   AF-A0A934GS42-F1
#
_cell.length_a   1.000
_cell.length_b   1.000
_cell.length_c   1.000
_cell.angle_alpha   90.00
_cell.angle_beta   90.00
_cell.angle_gamma   90.00
#
_symmetry.space_group_name_H-M   'P 1'
#
loop_
_entity.id
_entity.type
_entity.pdbx_description
1 polymer ?
#
loop_
_entity_poly.entity_id
_entity_poly.type
_entity_poly.pdbx_seq_one_letter_code
_entity_poly.pdbx_strand_id
1 'polypeptide(L)'
;MANLQDLLNQLKDEKPKKRQQAVQGLAKLGDPAAIPTLAKVYEIDKDKRVQAEAQKALTQFRAYEMTAKATSASGSSPLKTVRLILVVSLMALIAANIALQAGVVGQEDEKTVYTPSNRQALIQQVTASIFEIRQDTEALKEEWGKIGTEGGKLDCNRTFNRPRPMVLGTVDRYTYPDIVTVLSDRYQFSLDILDLSFNTWDEFCRPNNPLPPGISDSIDNSSRLNTILANLDTIEAALNTVTNNPVPTRDPKNCCTIPSGEQTGSSSGNNPIPATAVPDINSTPLPNVDYATHLAALEALVTNAEFGLNDLLARYTTIQSGAFPDCNNPPVVEAPYALPPEQSGDALLNQAVLSVNSGLSSLKQSVDIFTNNCTRNPQTALQQGVPPANTAKDQFTQARQQISDLKARSGLP
;
A
#
# COMPACT_ATOMS: atom_id res chain seq x y z
N MET A 1 36.37 12.88 -35.23
CA MET A 1 35.63 13.02 -33.96
C MET A 1 35.82 11.73 -33.18
N ALA A 2 36.09 11.80 -31.87
CA ALA A 2 36.26 10.58 -31.07
C ALA A 2 34.93 9.83 -30.96
N ASN A 3 34.92 8.52 -31.18
CA ASN A 3 33.71 7.70 -31.07
C ASN A 3 33.47 7.29 -29.60
N LEU A 4 32.30 6.71 -29.30
CA LEU A 4 31.91 6.29 -27.95
C LEU A 4 33.00 5.43 -27.29
N GLN A 5 33.52 4.44 -28.02
CA GLN A 5 34.48 3.48 -27.48
C GLN A 5 35.83 4.13 -27.14
N ASP A 6 36.29 5.07 -27.97
CA ASP A 6 37.53 5.83 -27.74
C ASP A 6 37.41 6.69 -26.47
N LEU A 7 36.25 7.32 -26.27
CA LEU A 7 35.98 8.15 -25.09
C LEU A 7 35.88 7.29 -23.82
N LEU A 8 35.20 6.15 -23.88
CA LEU A 8 35.14 5.20 -22.76
C LEU A 8 36.53 4.67 -22.38
N ASN A 9 37.42 4.45 -23.36
CA ASN A 9 38.79 4.04 -23.10
C ASN A 9 39.62 5.17 -22.45
N GLN A 10 39.40 6.43 -22.86
CA GLN A 10 40.09 7.59 -22.26
C GLN A 10 39.71 7.85 -20.80
N LEU A 11 38.56 7.35 -20.33
CA LEU A 11 38.20 7.39 -18.90
C LEU A 11 39.11 6.55 -18.00
N LYS A 12 39.95 5.68 -18.58
CA LYS A 12 40.94 4.89 -17.83
C LYS A 12 42.32 5.56 -17.77
N ASP A 13 42.50 6.72 -18.41
CA ASP A 13 43.81 7.40 -18.44
C ASP A 13 44.20 7.92 -17.05
N GLU A 14 45.48 7.82 -16.71
CA GLU A 14 46.01 8.24 -15.41
C GLU A 14 45.86 9.75 -15.18
N LYS A 15 45.92 10.55 -16.25
CA LYS A 15 45.85 12.02 -16.17
C LYS A 15 44.40 12.47 -16.00
N PRO A 16 44.05 13.14 -14.88
CA PRO A 16 42.68 13.60 -14.63
C PRO A 16 42.13 14.52 -15.73
N LYS A 17 42.97 15.35 -16.33
CA LYS A 17 42.58 16.24 -17.44
C LYS A 17 42.06 15.47 -18.66
N LYS A 18 42.63 14.30 -18.96
CA LYS A 18 42.17 13.46 -20.07
C LYS A 18 40.86 12.74 -19.73
N ARG A 19 40.70 12.24 -18.51
CA ARG A 19 39.42 11.68 -18.05
C ARG A 19 38.30 12.72 -18.07
N GLN A 20 38.58 13.95 -17.65
CA GLN A 20 37.63 15.05 -17.74
C GLN A 20 37.23 15.34 -19.20
N GLN A 21 38.19 15.38 -20.12
CA GLN A 21 37.91 15.56 -21.55
C GLN A 21 37.05 14.41 -22.11
N ALA A 22 37.28 13.19 -21.65
CA ALA A 22 36.47 12.04 -22.03
C ALA A 22 35.03 12.16 -21.50
N VAL A 23 34.83 12.55 -20.24
CA VAL A 23 33.50 12.84 -19.67
C VAL A 23 32.76 13.91 -20.48
N GLN A 24 33.43 15.00 -20.82
CA GLN A 24 32.85 16.06 -21.65
C GLN A 24 32.53 15.59 -23.08
N GLY A 25 33.39 14.74 -23.64
CA GLY A 25 33.17 14.12 -24.95
C GLY A 25 31.94 13.22 -24.94
N LEU A 26 31.77 12.39 -23.91
CA LEU A 26 30.60 11.51 -23.75
C LEU A 26 29.31 12.30 -23.58
N ALA A 27 29.32 13.38 -22.80
CA ALA A 27 28.17 14.28 -22.66
C ALA A 27 27.76 14.91 -23.99
N LYS A 28 28.74 15.38 -24.78
CA LYS A 28 28.51 15.95 -26.12
C LYS A 28 28.06 14.93 -27.15
N LEU A 29 28.51 13.68 -27.01
CA LEU A 29 28.10 12.59 -27.89
C LEU A 29 26.61 12.26 -27.71
N GLY A 30 26.07 12.46 -26.50
CA GLY A 30 24.64 12.33 -26.21
C GLY A 30 24.12 10.90 -26.33
N ASP A 31 25.00 9.90 -26.38
CA ASP A 31 24.64 8.49 -26.43
C ASP A 31 24.27 7.99 -25.02
N PRO A 32 23.02 7.56 -24.78
CA PRO A 32 22.58 7.06 -23.48
C PRO A 32 23.40 5.87 -22.96
N ALA A 33 24.07 5.11 -23.84
CA ALA A 33 24.96 4.03 -23.45
C ALA A 33 26.15 4.49 -22.58
N ALA A 34 26.47 5.80 -22.57
CA ALA A 34 27.50 6.37 -21.72
C ALA A 34 27.05 6.56 -20.26
N ILE A 35 25.74 6.58 -19.97
CA ILE A 35 25.18 6.93 -18.65
C ILE A 35 25.71 6.03 -17.52
N PRO A 36 25.72 4.69 -17.63
CA PRO A 36 26.23 3.83 -16.54
C PRO A 36 27.72 4.09 -16.25
N THR A 37 28.50 4.40 -17.29
CA THR A 37 29.93 4.67 -17.12
C THR A 37 30.15 6.04 -16.48
N LEU A 38 29.37 7.06 -16.85
CA LEU A 38 29.40 8.38 -16.22
C LEU A 38 28.98 8.34 -14.75
N ALA A 39 27.96 7.53 -14.40
CA ALA A 39 27.54 7.30 -13.02
C ALA A 39 28.68 6.70 -12.18
N LYS A 40 29.37 5.69 -12.72
CA LYS A 40 30.54 5.12 -12.07
C LYS A 40 31.66 6.16 -11.88
N VAL A 41 31.96 6.96 -12.89
CA VAL A 41 32.99 8.01 -12.77
C VAL A 41 32.62 9.04 -11.69
N TYR A 42 31.35 9.42 -11.56
CA TYR A 42 30.89 10.30 -10.49
C TYR A 42 31.14 9.72 -9.09
N GLU A 43 30.86 8.43 -8.90
CA GLU A 43 31.00 7.76 -7.60
C GLU A 43 32.45 7.50 -7.20
N ILE A 44 33.27 7.02 -8.14
CA ILE A 44 34.58 6.41 -7.81
C ILE A 44 35.81 7.14 -8.37
N ASP A 45 35.68 8.20 -9.18
CA ASP A 45 36.88 8.91 -9.66
C ASP A 45 37.59 9.67 -8.54
N LYS A 46 38.91 9.55 -8.49
CA LYS A 46 39.77 10.16 -7.47
C LYS A 46 39.90 11.68 -7.59
N ASP A 47 39.68 12.28 -8.76
CA ASP A 47 39.75 13.74 -8.95
C ASP A 47 38.35 14.37 -8.86
N LYS A 48 38.19 15.27 -7.89
CA LYS A 48 36.90 15.95 -7.61
C LYS A 48 36.35 16.75 -8.80
N ARG A 49 37.21 17.25 -9.69
CA ARG A 49 36.77 17.97 -10.90
C ARG A 49 36.21 17.00 -11.94
N VAL A 50 36.76 15.79 -12.02
CA VAL A 50 36.24 14.73 -12.89
C VAL A 50 34.88 14.24 -12.37
N GLN A 51 34.72 14.07 -11.06
CA GLN A 51 33.43 13.75 -10.44
C GLN A 51 32.38 14.83 -10.74
N ALA A 52 32.71 16.11 -10.53
CA ALA A 52 31.80 17.23 -10.80
C ALA A 52 31.38 17.32 -12.28
N GLU A 53 32.31 17.04 -13.20
CA GLU A 53 32.01 17.01 -14.63
C GLU A 53 31.09 15.83 -14.99
N ALA A 54 31.27 14.66 -14.36
CA ALA A 54 30.42 13.49 -14.56
C ALA A 54 28.99 13.74 -14.04
N GLN A 55 28.85 14.39 -12.89
CA GLN A 55 27.56 14.82 -12.36
C GLN A 55 26.82 15.77 -13.32
N LYS A 56 27.55 16.74 -13.87
CA LYS A 56 27.02 17.69 -14.85
C LYS A 56 26.57 16.98 -16.14
N ALA A 57 27.37 16.04 -16.64
CA ALA A 57 27.04 15.23 -17.80
C ALA A 57 25.75 14.40 -17.57
N LEU A 58 25.62 13.73 -16.42
CA LEU A 58 24.42 12.95 -16.07
C LEU A 58 23.16 13.82 -15.98
N THR A 59 23.30 15.06 -15.53
CA THR A 59 22.19 16.02 -15.48
C THR A 59 21.78 16.46 -16.90
N GLN A 60 22.74 16.61 -17.82
CA GLN A 60 22.43 16.89 -19.24
C GLN A 60 21.68 15.72 -19.89
N PHE A 61 22.06 14.46 -19.61
CA PHE A 61 21.33 13.29 -20.09
C PHE A 61 19.88 13.25 -19.59
N ARG A 62 19.63 13.58 -18.31
CA ARG A 62 18.26 13.71 -17.78
C ARG A 62 17.44 14.78 -18.51
N ALA A 63 18.06 15.89 -18.89
CA ALA A 63 17.39 16.94 -19.67
C ALA A 63 17.06 16.48 -21.11
N TYR A 64 17.95 15.69 -21.75
CA TYR A 64 17.70 15.13 -23.07
C TYR A 64 16.51 14.15 -23.09
N GLU A 65 16.40 13.28 -22.08
CA GLU A 65 15.26 12.34 -21.95
C GLU A 65 13.90 13.06 -21.81
N MET A 66 13.87 14.19 -21.10
CA MET A 66 12.65 15.00 -20.97
C MET A 66 12.25 15.67 -22.30
N THR A 67 13.22 16.07 -23.13
CA THR A 67 12.94 16.68 -24.44
C THR A 67 12.55 15.67 -25.51
N ALA A 68 13.14 14.46 -25.51
CA ALA A 68 12.80 13.39 -26.45
C ALA A 68 11.34 12.92 -26.30
N LYS A 69 10.81 12.98 -25.06
CA LYS A 69 9.42 12.66 -24.73
C LYS A 69 8.40 13.70 -25.25
N ALA A 70 8.85 14.92 -25.57
CA ALA A 70 7.99 15.97 -26.13
C ALA A 70 7.85 15.91 -27.66
N THR A 71 8.80 15.27 -28.36
CA THR A 71 8.84 15.25 -29.84
C THR A 71 8.16 14.03 -30.48
N SER A 72 7.81 12.99 -29.73
CA SER A 72 7.16 11.78 -30.28
C SER A 72 5.66 11.95 -30.59
N ALA A 73 5.11 13.17 -30.47
CA ALA A 73 3.72 13.50 -30.79
C ALA A 73 3.59 14.24 -32.13
N SER A 74 4.24 13.78 -33.21
CA SER A 74 3.93 14.27 -34.56
C SER A 74 4.36 13.28 -35.64
N GLY A 75 3.38 12.63 -36.27
CA GLY A 75 3.57 11.73 -37.41
C GLY A 75 2.22 11.45 -38.08
N SER A 76 2.05 11.93 -39.30
CA SER A 76 0.79 12.08 -40.03
C SER A 76 0.39 10.91 -40.93
N SER A 77 -0.94 10.67 -41.03
CA SER A 77 -1.74 9.92 -42.04
C SER A 77 -1.61 8.38 -42.08
N PRO A 78 -2.67 7.58 -42.35
CA PRO A 78 -4.08 7.85 -42.70
C PRO A 78 -5.08 7.41 -41.59
N LEU A 79 -4.67 7.46 -40.32
CA LEU A 79 -5.52 7.12 -39.16
C LEU A 79 -6.55 8.19 -38.78
N LYS A 80 -6.52 9.37 -39.41
CA LYS A 80 -7.36 10.52 -39.03
C LYS A 80 -8.85 10.26 -39.29
N THR A 81 -9.20 9.59 -40.38
CA THR A 81 -10.61 9.33 -40.71
C THR A 81 -11.22 8.33 -39.74
N VAL A 82 -10.49 7.25 -39.41
CA VAL A 82 -10.95 6.24 -38.43
C VAL A 82 -11.01 6.82 -37.02
N ARG A 83 -10.03 7.65 -36.62
CA ARG A 83 -10.08 8.38 -35.34
C ARG A 83 -11.22 9.39 -35.30
N LEU A 84 -11.49 10.10 -36.40
CA LEU A 84 -12.59 11.07 -36.46
C LEU A 84 -13.94 10.37 -36.32
N ILE A 85 -14.13 9.23 -37.02
CA ILE A 85 -15.35 8.43 -36.89
C ILE A 85 -15.50 7.92 -35.45
N LEU A 86 -14.45 7.34 -34.86
CA LEU A 86 -14.49 6.89 -33.47
C LEU A 86 -14.78 8.02 -32.48
N VAL A 87 -14.18 9.19 -32.67
CA VAL A 87 -14.41 10.36 -31.81
C VAL A 87 -15.83 10.89 -32.00
N VAL A 88 -16.35 10.96 -33.22
CA VAL A 88 -17.73 11.42 -33.48
C VAL A 88 -18.75 10.42 -32.93
N SER A 89 -18.53 9.12 -33.11
CA SER A 89 -19.38 8.07 -32.52
C SER A 89 -19.34 8.12 -30.99
N LEU A 90 -18.16 8.33 -30.40
CA LEU A 90 -18.01 8.47 -28.97
C LEU A 90 -18.68 9.76 -28.46
N MET A 91 -18.54 10.88 -29.17
CA MET A 91 -19.21 12.14 -28.85
C MET A 91 -20.72 12.06 -28.99
N ALA A 92 -21.24 11.30 -29.97
CA ALA A 92 -22.66 11.05 -30.13
C ALA A 92 -23.22 10.17 -28.99
N LEU A 93 -22.46 9.17 -28.56
CA LEU A 93 -22.81 8.35 -27.40
C LEU A 93 -22.76 9.15 -26.09
N ILE A 94 -21.77 10.02 -25.93
CA ILE A 94 -21.68 10.95 -24.80
C ILE A 94 -22.84 11.95 -24.82
N ALA A 95 -23.17 12.53 -25.97
CA ALA A 95 -24.31 13.44 -26.12
C ALA A 95 -25.65 12.74 -25.88
N ALA A 96 -25.80 11.48 -26.30
CA ALA A 96 -26.99 10.67 -26.01
C ALA A 96 -27.09 10.36 -24.50
N ASN A 97 -25.96 10.10 -23.83
CA ASN A 97 -25.92 9.90 -22.38
C ASN A 97 -26.25 11.19 -21.63
N ILE A 98 -25.76 12.35 -22.10
CA ILE A 98 -26.09 13.66 -21.54
C ILE A 98 -27.56 14.01 -21.81
N ALA A 99 -28.11 13.72 -22.98
CA ALA A 99 -29.51 13.95 -23.30
C ALA A 99 -30.46 13.07 -22.47
N LEU A 100 -30.04 11.84 -22.14
CA LEU A 100 -30.74 10.96 -21.19
C LEU A 100 -30.66 11.47 -19.74
N GLN A 101 -29.63 12.27 -19.39
CA GLN A 101 -29.48 12.92 -18.09
C GLN A 101 -30.02 14.37 -18.04
N ALA A 102 -30.33 14.98 -19.19
CA ALA A 102 -30.80 16.36 -19.31
C ALA A 102 -32.27 16.57 -18.90
N GLY A 103 -32.96 15.52 -18.43
CA GLY A 103 -34.28 15.62 -17.82
C GLY A 103 -34.27 16.17 -16.38
N VAL A 104 -33.10 16.36 -15.76
CA VAL A 104 -32.99 16.94 -14.40
C VAL A 104 -31.86 17.96 -14.38
N VAL A 105 -32.19 19.20 -14.73
CA VAL A 105 -31.36 20.36 -14.39
C VAL A 105 -32.26 21.40 -13.74
N GLY A 106 -32.28 21.37 -12.40
CA GLY A 106 -32.61 22.50 -11.55
C GLY A 106 -31.40 22.74 -10.65
N GLN A 107 -30.81 23.93 -10.77
CA GLN A 107 -29.71 24.43 -9.94
C GLN A 107 -30.05 24.39 -8.44
N GLU A 108 -29.06 24.09 -7.61
CA GLU A 108 -28.69 24.84 -6.39
C GLU A 108 -27.35 24.31 -5.86
N ASP A 109 -26.56 25.20 -5.24
CA ASP A 109 -25.18 24.97 -4.79
C ASP A 109 -24.98 23.63 -4.07
N GLU A 110 -24.28 22.68 -4.70
CA GLU A 110 -24.07 21.36 -4.11
C GLU A 110 -22.96 21.41 -3.05
N LYS A 111 -23.39 21.77 -1.84
CA LYS A 111 -22.77 21.33 -0.59
C LYS A 111 -22.55 19.82 -0.73
N THR A 112 -21.31 19.36 -0.91
CA THR A 112 -21.00 17.92 -1.07
C THR A 112 -21.65 17.15 0.07
N VAL A 113 -22.76 16.49 -0.24
CA VAL A 113 -23.47 15.63 0.68
C VAL A 113 -22.68 14.33 0.70
N TYR A 114 -21.86 14.13 1.73
CA TYR A 114 -21.22 12.85 1.98
C TYR A 114 -22.30 11.84 2.38
N THR A 115 -22.89 11.16 1.39
CA THR A 115 -23.87 10.11 1.63
C THR A 115 -23.14 8.81 1.96
N PRO A 116 -23.36 8.21 3.14
CA PRO A 116 -22.81 6.90 3.44
C PRO A 116 -23.48 5.85 2.55
N SER A 117 -22.76 4.77 2.28
CA SER A 117 -23.31 3.59 1.60
C SER A 117 -24.46 2.99 2.41
N ASN A 118 -25.43 2.37 1.74
CA ASN A 118 -26.51 1.70 2.45
C ASN A 118 -25.94 0.59 3.37
N ARG A 119 -26.21 0.70 4.69
CA ARG A 119 -25.70 -0.24 5.70
C ARG A 119 -26.03 -1.70 5.39
N GLN A 120 -27.26 -1.98 4.92
CA GLN A 120 -27.66 -3.35 4.60
C GLN A 120 -26.92 -3.89 3.38
N ALA A 121 -26.68 -3.04 2.37
CA ALA A 121 -25.87 -3.41 1.22
C ALA A 121 -24.41 -3.68 1.62
N LEU A 122 -23.84 -2.90 2.55
CA LEU A 122 -22.51 -3.18 3.10
C LEU A 122 -22.46 -4.52 3.84
N ILE A 123 -23.45 -4.81 4.68
CA ILE A 123 -23.55 -6.11 5.36
C ILE A 123 -23.62 -7.26 4.33
N GLN A 124 -24.42 -7.11 3.28
CA GLN A 124 -24.52 -8.12 2.22
C GLN A 124 -23.19 -8.34 1.49
N GLN A 125 -22.42 -7.27 1.25
CA GLN A 125 -21.08 -7.38 0.66
C GLN A 125 -20.11 -8.12 1.58
N VAL A 126 -20.13 -7.81 2.88
CA VAL A 126 -19.32 -8.52 3.88
C VAL A 126 -19.70 -10.00 3.95
N THR A 127 -21.00 -10.31 3.98
CA THR A 127 -21.50 -11.70 3.96
C THR A 127 -21.03 -12.45 2.71
N ALA A 128 -21.13 -11.84 1.53
CA ALA A 128 -20.69 -12.46 0.28
C ALA A 128 -19.18 -12.73 0.28
N SER A 129 -18.38 -11.78 0.76
CA SER A 129 -16.93 -11.95 0.86
C SER A 129 -16.55 -13.11 1.80
N ILE A 130 -17.17 -13.18 2.99
CA ILE A 130 -16.95 -14.29 3.94
C ILE A 130 -17.32 -15.64 3.32
N PHE A 131 -18.43 -15.70 2.59
CA PHE A 131 -18.87 -16.90 1.90
C PHE A 131 -17.86 -17.38 0.85
N GLU A 132 -17.32 -16.47 0.03
CA GLU A 132 -16.27 -16.79 -0.95
C GLU A 132 -14.99 -17.31 -0.27
N ILE A 133 -14.55 -16.69 0.82
CA ILE A 133 -13.37 -17.13 1.58
C ILE A 133 -13.59 -18.55 2.11
N ARG A 134 -14.78 -18.83 2.67
CA ARG A 134 -15.12 -20.16 3.20
C ARG A 134 -15.11 -21.21 2.09
N GLN A 135 -15.81 -20.94 0.98
CA GLN A 135 -15.91 -21.85 -0.15
C GLN A 135 -14.54 -22.22 -0.71
N ASP A 136 -13.67 -21.22 -0.91
CA ASP A 136 -12.32 -21.43 -1.43
C ASP A 136 -11.43 -22.19 -0.43
N THR A 137 -11.55 -21.88 0.86
CA THR A 137 -10.80 -22.57 1.94
C THR A 137 -11.17 -24.05 2.01
N GLU A 138 -12.47 -24.36 1.98
CA GLU A 138 -12.98 -25.73 1.99
C GLU A 138 -12.55 -26.50 0.73
N ALA A 139 -12.63 -25.86 -0.44
CA ALA A 139 -12.19 -26.43 -1.70
C ALA A 139 -10.68 -26.74 -1.71
N LEU A 140 -9.84 -25.82 -1.23
CA LEU A 140 -8.40 -26.07 -1.10
C LEU A 140 -8.12 -27.21 -0.13
N LYS A 141 -8.80 -27.22 1.02
CA LYS A 141 -8.63 -28.26 2.03
C LYS A 141 -8.98 -29.65 1.49
N GLU A 142 -10.06 -29.74 0.72
CA GLU A 142 -10.47 -30.97 0.03
C GLU A 142 -9.35 -31.48 -0.89
N GLU A 143 -8.78 -30.61 -1.73
CA GLU A 143 -7.71 -30.99 -2.65
C GLU A 143 -6.43 -31.41 -1.93
N TRP A 144 -5.99 -30.64 -0.93
CA TRP A 144 -4.80 -30.99 -0.13
C TRP A 144 -4.98 -32.32 0.62
N GLY A 145 -6.20 -32.65 1.03
CA GLY A 145 -6.54 -33.94 1.64
C GLY A 145 -6.26 -35.14 0.73
N LYS A 146 -6.39 -34.99 -0.60
CA LYS A 146 -6.17 -36.08 -1.57
C LYS A 146 -4.73 -36.57 -1.59
N ILE A 147 -3.76 -35.69 -1.32
CA ILE A 147 -2.33 -36.05 -1.27
C ILE A 147 -2.07 -37.07 -0.15
N GLY A 148 -2.79 -36.95 0.97
CA GLY A 148 -2.56 -37.76 2.17
C GLY A 148 -3.15 -39.17 2.13
N THR A 149 -4.16 -39.45 1.28
CA THR A 149 -4.94 -40.70 1.41
C THR A 149 -4.95 -41.64 0.21
N GLU A 150 -4.66 -41.25 -1.03
CA GLU A 150 -4.88 -42.18 -2.18
C GLU A 150 -3.90 -41.98 -3.35
N GLY A 151 -2.59 -41.93 -3.08
CA GLY A 151 -1.58 -41.71 -4.14
C GLY A 151 -1.81 -40.41 -4.93
N GLY A 152 -2.46 -39.42 -4.30
CA GLY A 152 -3.37 -38.48 -4.94
C GLY A 152 -2.76 -37.42 -5.84
N LYS A 153 -3.44 -37.18 -6.95
CA LYS A 153 -3.17 -36.11 -7.90
C LYS A 153 -4.14 -34.96 -7.63
N LEU A 154 -3.61 -33.76 -7.41
CA LEU A 154 -4.42 -32.54 -7.30
C LEU A 154 -5.11 -32.21 -8.63
N ASP A 155 -6.35 -31.70 -8.58
CA ASP A 155 -7.00 -31.15 -9.76
C ASP A 155 -6.57 -29.71 -10.01
N CYS A 156 -5.43 -29.55 -10.70
CA CYS A 156 -4.88 -28.23 -11.05
C CYS A 156 -5.76 -27.38 -11.98
N ASN A 157 -6.90 -27.89 -12.48
CA ASN A 157 -7.86 -27.11 -13.26
C ASN A 157 -9.01 -26.55 -12.40
N ARG A 158 -9.02 -26.81 -11.09
CA ARG A 158 -10.03 -26.30 -10.18
C ARG A 158 -10.04 -24.78 -10.14
N THR A 159 -11.23 -24.20 -10.23
CA THR A 159 -11.45 -22.75 -10.19
C THR A 159 -11.75 -22.29 -8.76
N PHE A 160 -11.19 -21.15 -8.39
CA PHE A 160 -11.37 -20.51 -7.08
C PHE A 160 -11.84 -19.06 -7.27
N ASN A 161 -12.59 -18.54 -6.30
CA ASN A 161 -13.12 -17.18 -6.34
C ASN A 161 -12.01 -16.14 -6.13
N ARG A 162 -11.01 -16.45 -5.30
CA ARG A 162 -9.88 -15.58 -4.92
C ARG A 162 -10.36 -14.21 -4.40
N PRO A 163 -11.11 -14.21 -3.28
CA PRO A 163 -11.69 -12.99 -2.71
C PRO A 163 -10.60 -11.99 -2.32
N ARG A 164 -10.88 -10.70 -2.54
CA ARG A 164 -9.99 -9.59 -2.16
C ARG A 164 -10.42 -8.96 -0.84
N PRO A 165 -9.48 -8.34 -0.10
CA PRO A 165 -9.83 -7.54 1.07
C PRO A 165 -10.88 -6.47 0.78
N MET A 166 -11.99 -6.51 1.50
CA MET A 166 -12.98 -5.44 1.46
C MET A 166 -12.42 -4.18 2.15
N VAL A 167 -12.41 -3.07 1.43
CA VAL A 167 -11.98 -1.76 1.95
C VAL A 167 -13.18 -0.83 2.00
N LEU A 168 -13.56 -0.40 3.20
CA LEU A 168 -14.62 0.58 3.40
C LEU A 168 -14.15 1.99 3.03
N GLY A 169 -15.04 2.79 2.44
CA GLY A 169 -14.80 4.22 2.21
C GLY A 169 -14.61 4.97 3.54
N THR A 170 -13.99 6.15 3.52
CA THR A 170 -13.74 6.93 4.74
C THR A 170 -15.03 7.29 5.49
N VAL A 171 -16.07 7.67 4.74
CA VAL A 171 -17.40 7.97 5.28
C VAL A 171 -18.03 6.73 5.91
N ASP A 172 -17.95 5.58 5.25
CA ASP A 172 -18.51 4.33 5.75
C ASP A 172 -17.78 3.80 6.98
N ARG A 173 -16.44 3.91 7.03
CA ARG A 173 -15.63 3.54 8.20
C ARG A 173 -16.00 4.36 9.43
N TYR A 174 -16.26 5.64 9.25
CA TYR A 174 -16.71 6.50 10.34
C TYR A 174 -18.15 6.20 10.74
N THR A 175 -19.04 6.05 9.75
CA THR A 175 -20.49 5.89 9.96
C THR A 175 -20.83 4.54 10.60
N TYR A 176 -20.10 3.47 10.24
CA TYR A 176 -20.37 2.08 10.62
C TYR A 176 -19.19 1.43 11.37
N PRO A 177 -18.90 1.87 12.61
CA PRO A 177 -17.76 1.37 13.38
C PRO A 177 -17.88 -0.12 13.72
N ASP A 178 -19.11 -0.63 13.85
CA ASP A 178 -19.39 -2.05 14.09
C ASP A 178 -19.02 -2.93 12.89
N ILE A 179 -19.31 -2.49 11.65
CA ILE A 179 -18.86 -3.19 10.43
C ILE A 179 -17.33 -3.18 10.33
N VAL A 180 -16.66 -2.09 10.73
CA VAL A 180 -15.18 -2.03 10.79
C VAL A 180 -14.62 -3.11 11.71
N THR A 181 -15.27 -3.39 12.86
CA THR A 181 -14.80 -4.46 13.75
C THR A 181 -14.91 -5.85 13.14
N VAL A 182 -15.88 -6.10 12.26
CA VAL A 182 -15.99 -7.38 11.54
C VAL A 182 -14.85 -7.53 10.52
N LEU A 183 -14.51 -6.45 9.83
CA LEU A 183 -13.43 -6.40 8.83
C LEU A 183 -12.03 -6.18 9.42
N SER A 184 -11.85 -6.50 10.71
CA SER A 184 -10.61 -6.29 11.46
C SER A 184 -9.62 -7.45 11.32
N ASP A 185 -8.69 -7.58 12.28
CA ASP A 185 -7.53 -8.46 12.26
C ASP A 185 -7.82 -9.90 11.83
N ARG A 186 -8.92 -10.51 12.30
CA ARG A 186 -9.26 -11.91 11.95
C ARG A 186 -9.66 -12.07 10.49
N TYR A 187 -10.36 -11.09 9.94
CA TYR A 187 -10.77 -11.10 8.54
C TYR A 187 -9.56 -10.92 7.63
N GLN A 188 -8.69 -9.95 7.93
CA GLN A 188 -7.47 -9.74 7.15
C GLN A 188 -6.50 -10.91 7.27
N PHE A 189 -6.29 -11.43 8.47
CA PHE A 189 -5.44 -12.61 8.69
C PHE A 189 -5.94 -13.84 7.93
N SER A 190 -7.26 -14.03 7.83
CA SER A 190 -7.85 -15.11 7.03
C SER A 190 -7.54 -14.96 5.54
N LEU A 191 -7.60 -13.74 5.02
CA LEU A 191 -7.26 -13.44 3.62
C LEU A 191 -5.76 -13.63 3.33
N ASP A 192 -4.90 -13.22 4.25
CA ASP A 192 -3.44 -13.38 4.11
C ASP A 192 -3.04 -14.87 4.07
N ILE A 193 -3.60 -15.69 4.96
CA ILE A 193 -3.38 -17.14 4.93
C ILE A 193 -3.92 -17.73 3.64
N LEU A 194 -5.12 -17.32 3.21
CA LEU A 194 -5.73 -17.84 1.99
C LEU A 194 -4.89 -17.53 0.75
N ASP A 195 -4.37 -16.30 0.63
CA ASP A 195 -3.47 -15.91 -0.45
C ASP A 195 -2.18 -16.74 -0.45
N LEU A 196 -1.59 -16.96 0.73
CA LEU A 196 -0.44 -17.85 0.87
C LEU A 196 -0.74 -19.28 0.43
N SER A 197 -1.91 -19.81 0.78
CA SER A 197 -2.36 -21.13 0.35
C SER A 197 -2.56 -21.20 -1.16
N PHE A 198 -3.07 -20.13 -1.79
CA PHE A 198 -3.19 -20.05 -3.25
C PHE A 198 -1.83 -19.97 -3.95
N ASN A 199 -0.88 -19.21 -3.42
CA ASN A 199 0.47 -19.15 -3.96
C ASN A 199 1.14 -20.54 -3.94
N THR A 200 0.91 -21.29 -2.86
CA THR A 200 1.39 -22.68 -2.72
C THR A 200 0.72 -23.61 -3.74
N TRP A 201 -0.60 -23.49 -3.90
CA TRP A 201 -1.36 -24.23 -4.91
C TRP A 201 -0.84 -23.96 -6.34
N ASP A 202 -0.68 -22.68 -6.69
CA ASP A 202 -0.23 -22.27 -8.02
C ASP A 202 1.18 -22.79 -8.33
N GLU A 203 2.06 -22.80 -7.33
CA GLU A 203 3.40 -23.36 -7.46
C GLU A 203 3.41 -24.87 -7.68
N PHE A 204 2.57 -25.60 -6.96
CA PHE A 204 2.40 -27.04 -7.12
C PHE A 204 1.85 -27.39 -8.51
N CYS A 205 0.94 -26.57 -9.03
CA CYS A 205 0.28 -26.78 -10.31
C CYS A 205 1.07 -26.27 -11.52
N ARG A 206 2.30 -25.76 -11.35
CA ARG A 206 3.14 -25.34 -12.48
C ARG A 206 3.61 -26.53 -13.33
N PRO A 207 3.64 -26.40 -14.67
CA PRO A 207 4.30 -27.36 -15.54
C PRO A 207 5.80 -27.48 -15.19
N ASN A 208 6.31 -28.71 -15.15
CA ASN A 208 7.74 -29.05 -14.91
C ASN A 208 8.30 -28.73 -13.52
N ASN A 209 7.47 -28.56 -12.48
CA ASN A 209 7.95 -28.47 -11.10
C ASN A 209 7.90 -29.86 -10.43
N PRO A 210 9.04 -30.49 -10.09
CA PRO A 210 9.01 -31.70 -9.29
C PRO A 210 8.54 -31.35 -7.87
N LEU A 211 7.54 -32.08 -7.38
CA LEU A 211 7.05 -32.02 -6.01
C LEU A 211 8.22 -31.90 -5.01
N PRO A 212 8.20 -30.95 -4.05
CA PRO A 212 9.10 -31.05 -2.91
C PRO A 212 8.82 -32.38 -2.19
N PRO A 213 9.84 -33.17 -1.84
CA PRO A 213 9.63 -34.38 -1.07
C PRO A 213 9.22 -34.02 0.36
N GLY A 214 7.93 -34.14 0.69
CA GLY A 214 7.47 -33.96 2.07
C GLY A 214 5.95 -34.01 2.26
N ILE A 215 5.45 -35.05 2.94
CA ILE A 215 4.08 -35.13 3.49
C ILE A 215 3.85 -34.03 4.57
N SER A 216 4.93 -33.42 5.10
CA SER A 216 4.87 -32.34 6.08
C SER A 216 4.17 -31.08 5.57
N ASP A 217 4.34 -30.75 4.29
CA ASP A 217 3.87 -29.47 3.73
C ASP A 217 2.36 -29.51 3.45
N SER A 218 1.80 -30.68 3.12
CA SER A 218 0.34 -30.86 2.98
C SER A 218 -0.38 -30.83 4.34
N ILE A 219 0.27 -31.35 5.39
CA ILE A 219 -0.25 -31.31 6.77
C ILE A 219 -0.23 -29.86 7.30
N ASP A 220 0.84 -29.10 7.03
CA ASP A 220 0.93 -27.69 7.42
C ASP A 220 -0.12 -26.81 6.69
N ASN A 221 -0.33 -27.04 5.39
CA ASN A 221 -1.38 -26.35 4.63
C ASN A 221 -2.78 -26.67 5.16
N SER A 222 -3.07 -27.93 5.46
CA SER A 222 -4.38 -28.31 6.02
C SER A 222 -4.63 -27.67 7.39
N SER A 223 -3.59 -27.56 8.22
CA SER A 223 -3.67 -26.89 9.53
C SER A 223 -3.98 -25.39 9.38
N ARG A 224 -3.27 -24.69 8.47
CA ARG A 224 -3.49 -23.27 8.17
C ARG A 224 -4.91 -22.99 7.66
N LEU A 225 -5.44 -23.85 6.79
CA LEU A 225 -6.81 -23.72 6.28
C LEU A 225 -7.86 -23.95 7.40
N ASN A 226 -7.59 -24.82 8.37
CA ASN A 226 -8.46 -24.95 9.55
C ASN A 226 -8.48 -23.68 10.40
N THR A 227 -7.35 -22.96 10.50
CA THR A 227 -7.30 -21.66 11.19
C THR A 227 -8.20 -20.63 10.51
N ILE A 228 -8.24 -20.61 9.17
CA ILE A 228 -9.18 -19.75 8.43
C ILE A 228 -10.62 -20.11 8.81
N LEU A 229 -11.03 -21.37 8.72
CA LEU A 229 -12.40 -21.79 9.05
C LEU A 229 -12.82 -21.39 10.47
N ALA A 230 -11.95 -21.57 11.46
CA ALA A 230 -12.22 -21.15 12.83
C ALA A 230 -12.34 -19.62 13.00
N ASN A 231 -11.53 -18.85 12.27
CA ASN A 231 -11.67 -17.40 12.24
C ASN A 231 -12.99 -16.99 11.56
N LEU A 232 -13.37 -17.64 10.46
CA LEU A 232 -14.62 -17.36 9.77
C LEU A 232 -15.84 -17.62 10.65
N ASP A 233 -15.84 -18.70 11.46
CA ASP A 233 -16.91 -18.95 12.43
C ASP A 233 -17.03 -17.79 13.45
N THR A 234 -15.89 -17.26 13.90
CA THR A 234 -15.83 -16.10 14.82
C THR A 234 -16.32 -14.82 14.13
N ILE A 235 -15.92 -14.59 12.88
CA ILE A 235 -16.31 -13.40 12.09
C ILE A 235 -17.81 -13.45 11.77
N GLU A 236 -18.36 -14.62 11.41
CA GLU A 236 -19.78 -14.81 11.15
C GLU A 236 -20.62 -14.57 12.43
N ALA A 237 -20.13 -15.01 13.59
CA ALA A 237 -20.78 -14.69 14.87
C ALA A 237 -20.77 -13.17 15.16
N ALA A 238 -19.65 -12.49 14.88
CA ALA A 238 -19.57 -11.03 14.98
C ALA A 238 -20.53 -10.34 13.99
N LEU A 239 -20.60 -10.81 12.75
CA LEU A 239 -21.50 -10.28 11.72
C LEU A 239 -22.98 -10.49 12.06
N ASN A 240 -23.32 -11.65 12.62
CA ASN A 240 -24.66 -11.92 13.14
C ASN A 240 -25.01 -10.96 14.30
N THR A 241 -24.03 -10.63 15.14
CA THR A 241 -24.21 -9.63 16.20
C THR A 241 -24.45 -8.24 15.62
N VAL A 242 -23.65 -7.81 14.64
CA VAL A 242 -23.81 -6.52 13.94
C VAL A 242 -25.16 -6.42 13.19
N THR A 243 -25.66 -7.55 12.69
CA THR A 243 -26.94 -7.62 11.97
C THR A 243 -28.12 -7.52 12.92
N ASN A 244 -28.12 -8.28 14.01
CA ASN A 244 -29.26 -8.39 14.93
C ASN A 244 -29.26 -7.30 16.02
N ASN A 245 -28.09 -6.83 16.44
CA ASN A 245 -27.90 -5.83 17.49
C ASN A 245 -26.97 -4.72 16.97
N PRO A 246 -27.44 -3.89 16.01
CA PRO A 246 -26.61 -2.85 15.40
C PRO A 246 -26.20 -1.78 16.44
N VAL A 247 -24.93 -1.38 16.40
CA VAL A 247 -24.46 -0.22 17.17
C VAL A 247 -25.05 1.05 16.52
N PRO A 248 -25.39 2.11 17.29
CA PRO A 248 -25.85 3.35 16.71
C PRO A 248 -24.89 3.88 15.65
N THR A 249 -25.42 4.12 14.45
CA THR A 249 -24.66 4.67 13.33
C THR A 249 -24.22 6.09 13.66
N ARG A 250 -22.98 6.45 13.35
CA ARG A 250 -22.50 7.82 13.55
C ARG A 250 -23.07 8.74 12.47
N ASP A 251 -23.38 10.00 12.79
CA ASP A 251 -23.86 10.96 11.80
C ASP A 251 -22.78 11.19 10.73
N PRO A 252 -23.01 10.84 9.45
CA PRO A 252 -22.04 11.01 8.37
C PRO A 252 -21.63 12.47 8.17
N LYS A 253 -22.44 13.45 8.61
CA LYS A 253 -22.10 14.88 8.55
C LYS A 253 -20.95 15.27 9.47
N ASN A 254 -20.72 14.47 10.52
CA ASN A 254 -19.57 14.60 11.41
C ASN A 254 -18.33 13.86 10.86
N CYS A 255 -18.47 13.23 9.69
CA CYS A 255 -17.36 12.59 9.00
C CYS A 255 -16.60 13.61 8.15
N CYS A 256 -15.27 13.66 8.35
CA CYS A 256 -14.28 14.23 7.45
C CYS A 256 -14.48 15.69 7.02
N THR A 257 -14.76 16.59 7.96
CA THR A 257 -14.28 17.96 7.83
C THR A 257 -12.81 18.01 8.22
N ILE A 258 -11.93 18.30 7.25
CA ILE A 258 -10.61 18.86 7.56
C ILE A 258 -10.91 20.24 8.19
N PRO A 259 -10.48 20.54 9.43
CA PRO A 259 -10.84 21.80 10.05
C PRO A 259 -10.03 22.94 9.40
N SER A 260 -10.69 23.72 8.54
CA SER A 260 -10.39 25.14 8.41
C SER A 260 -11.11 25.84 9.56
N GLY A 261 -10.37 26.63 10.32
CA GLY A 261 -10.76 27.04 11.66
C GLY A 261 -11.95 28.00 11.78
N GLU A 262 -12.21 28.28 13.06
CA GLU A 262 -12.82 29.49 13.63
C GLU A 262 -14.17 29.34 14.33
N GLN A 263 -14.27 30.12 15.41
CA GLN A 263 -15.02 29.88 16.63
C GLN A 263 -16.49 30.39 16.61
N THR A 264 -17.19 29.97 17.68
CA THR A 264 -18.25 30.67 18.43
C THR A 264 -19.72 30.38 18.11
N GLY A 265 -20.50 30.14 19.18
CA GLY A 265 -21.96 30.21 19.19
C GLY A 265 -22.65 29.29 20.21
N SER A 266 -22.77 29.74 21.46
CA SER A 266 -23.46 29.08 22.59
C SER A 266 -24.99 29.29 22.57
N SER A 267 -25.80 28.28 22.96
CA SER A 267 -26.78 28.41 24.06
C SER A 267 -27.48 27.08 24.48
N SER A 268 -27.16 26.64 25.70
CA SER A 268 -27.96 26.06 26.81
C SER A 268 -29.34 25.38 26.61
N GLY A 269 -29.52 24.19 27.24
CA GLY A 269 -30.83 23.67 27.67
C GLY A 269 -30.94 22.18 28.12
N ASN A 270 -30.31 21.79 29.24
CA ASN A 270 -30.59 20.65 30.17
C ASN A 270 -30.51 19.15 29.72
N ASN A 271 -29.68 18.40 30.47
CA ASN A 271 -29.13 17.01 30.38
C ASN A 271 -30.13 15.86 30.72
N PRO A 272 -29.81 14.52 30.64
CA PRO A 272 -28.51 13.85 30.33
C PRO A 272 -28.53 12.52 29.50
N ILE A 273 -27.38 12.19 28.85
CA ILE A 273 -26.62 10.89 28.86
C ILE A 273 -25.36 11.06 27.95
N PRO A 274 -24.18 10.51 28.30
CA PRO A 274 -22.87 11.03 27.88
C PRO A 274 -22.48 10.71 26.43
N ALA A 275 -22.10 11.73 25.67
CA ALA A 275 -21.38 11.60 24.42
C ALA A 275 -19.97 11.04 24.68
N THR A 276 -19.56 10.05 23.90
CA THR A 276 -18.19 9.53 23.90
C THR A 276 -17.24 10.68 23.54
N ALA A 277 -16.51 11.17 24.53
CA ALA A 277 -15.56 12.25 24.35
C ALA A 277 -14.49 11.85 23.33
N VAL A 278 -14.21 12.75 22.37
CA VAL A 278 -12.92 12.75 21.68
C VAL A 278 -11.84 12.77 22.78
N PRO A 279 -10.84 11.89 22.75
CA PRO A 279 -9.78 11.88 23.76
C PRO A 279 -9.13 13.27 23.81
N ASP A 280 -9.31 13.99 24.91
CA ASP A 280 -8.78 15.34 25.08
C ASP A 280 -7.28 15.27 25.36
N ILE A 281 -6.48 15.87 24.48
CA ILE A 281 -5.02 15.97 24.64
C ILE A 281 -4.62 16.75 25.90
N ASN A 282 -5.53 17.55 26.47
CA ASN A 282 -5.34 18.28 27.72
C ASN A 282 -5.74 17.47 28.96
N SER A 283 -6.24 16.25 28.79
CA SER A 283 -6.56 15.37 29.93
C SER A 283 -5.32 15.04 30.73
N THR A 284 -5.46 14.94 32.05
CA THR A 284 -4.34 14.57 32.93
C THR A 284 -3.82 13.17 32.54
N PRO A 285 -2.49 12.95 32.50
CA PRO A 285 -1.92 11.62 32.34
C PRO A 285 -2.44 10.66 33.42
N LEU A 286 -2.68 9.40 33.04
CA LEU A 286 -3.07 8.37 34.00
C LEU A 286 -1.86 7.96 34.86
N PRO A 287 -1.95 8.02 36.20
CA PRO A 287 -0.78 7.85 37.08
C PRO A 287 -0.20 6.42 37.08
N ASN A 288 -0.94 5.43 36.60
CA ASN A 288 -0.54 4.03 36.58
C ASN A 288 0.00 3.56 35.21
N VAL A 289 0.10 4.47 34.24
CA VAL A 289 0.59 4.18 32.89
C VAL A 289 2.06 4.58 32.78
N ASP A 290 2.91 3.65 32.35
CA ASP A 290 4.34 3.90 32.10
C ASP A 290 4.55 4.51 30.70
N TYR A 291 4.19 5.78 30.55
CA TYR A 291 4.35 6.50 29.28
C TYR A 291 5.80 6.52 28.80
N ALA A 292 6.79 6.56 29.70
CA ALA A 292 8.20 6.65 29.31
C ALA A 292 8.64 5.40 28.54
N THR A 293 8.34 4.22 29.08
CA THR A 293 8.68 2.95 28.43
C THR A 293 7.91 2.76 27.13
N HIS A 294 6.60 3.02 27.13
CA HIS A 294 5.76 2.77 25.95
C HIS A 294 6.06 3.75 24.81
N LEU A 295 6.22 5.04 25.09
CA LEU A 295 6.51 6.03 24.05
C LEU A 295 7.91 5.81 23.46
N ALA A 296 8.91 5.46 24.27
CA ALA A 296 10.25 5.13 23.76
C ALA A 296 10.23 3.90 22.82
N ALA A 297 9.47 2.87 23.17
CA ALA A 297 9.32 1.69 22.33
C ALA A 297 8.61 2.01 20.99
N LEU A 298 7.55 2.81 21.04
CA LEU A 298 6.83 3.24 19.83
C LEU A 298 7.71 4.13 18.94
N GLU A 299 8.51 5.03 19.50
CA GLU A 299 9.45 5.85 18.72
C GLU A 299 10.53 5.02 18.02
N ALA A 300 11.06 4.01 18.70
CA ALA A 300 12.05 3.11 18.12
C ALA A 300 11.46 2.33 16.94
N LEU A 301 10.25 1.77 17.12
CA LEU A 301 9.50 1.05 16.08
C LEU A 301 9.26 1.93 14.86
N VAL A 302 8.72 3.14 15.05
CA VAL A 302 8.45 4.08 13.95
C VAL A 302 9.74 4.45 13.22
N THR A 303 10.80 4.74 13.97
CA THR A 303 12.09 5.13 13.38
C THR A 303 12.67 4.02 12.52
N ASN A 304 12.70 2.77 13.01
CA ASN A 304 13.21 1.63 12.25
C ASN A 304 12.32 1.31 11.04
N ALA A 305 11.00 1.37 11.20
CA ALA A 305 10.06 1.14 10.11
C ALA A 305 10.18 2.21 9.01
N GLU A 306 10.39 3.48 9.36
CA GLU A 306 10.61 4.56 8.40
C GLU A 306 11.91 4.37 7.60
N PHE A 307 12.98 3.85 8.22
CA PHE A 307 14.20 3.50 7.48
C PHE A 307 13.91 2.43 6.40
N GLY A 308 13.21 1.35 6.78
CA GLY A 308 12.83 0.30 5.85
C GLY A 308 11.88 0.79 4.75
N LEU A 309 10.91 1.63 5.11
CA LEU A 309 9.96 2.23 4.18
C LEU A 309 10.64 3.14 3.15
N ASN A 310 11.58 3.99 3.59
CA ASN A 310 12.30 4.89 2.70
C ASN A 310 13.19 4.12 1.71
N ASP A 311 13.84 3.04 2.16
CA ASP A 311 14.57 2.13 1.28
C ASP A 311 13.64 1.49 0.24
N LEU A 312 12.48 1.00 0.66
CA LEU A 312 11.48 0.41 -0.23
C LEU A 312 10.97 1.39 -1.30
N LEU A 313 10.64 2.62 -0.89
CA LEU A 313 10.21 3.68 -1.80
C LEU A 313 11.31 4.06 -2.81
N ALA A 314 12.58 4.03 -2.40
CA ALA A 314 13.70 4.23 -3.33
C ALA A 314 13.81 3.12 -4.37
N ARG A 315 13.55 1.86 -3.98
CA ARG A 315 13.50 0.71 -4.91
C ARG A 315 12.33 0.83 -5.88
N TYR A 316 11.15 1.25 -5.43
CA TYR A 316 10.04 1.56 -6.34
C TYR A 316 10.38 2.69 -7.30
N THR A 317 11.03 3.75 -6.84
CA THR A 317 11.49 4.84 -7.71
C THR A 317 12.47 4.32 -8.78
N THR A 318 13.34 3.37 -8.41
CA THR A 318 14.24 2.68 -9.35
C THR A 318 13.45 1.95 -10.43
N ILE A 319 12.44 1.17 -10.05
CA ILE A 319 11.53 0.50 -11.01
C ILE A 319 10.83 1.50 -11.92
N GLN A 320 10.31 2.60 -11.35
CA GLN A 320 9.58 3.63 -12.08
C GLN A 320 10.46 4.31 -13.13
N SER A 321 11.75 4.45 -12.85
CA SER A 321 12.74 4.98 -13.81
C SER A 321 13.13 3.98 -14.92
N GLY A 322 12.61 2.75 -14.89
CA GLY A 322 12.93 1.69 -15.84
C GLY A 322 14.20 0.91 -15.49
N ALA A 323 14.79 1.16 -14.32
CA ALA A 323 15.94 0.43 -13.80
C ALA A 323 15.52 -0.76 -12.92
N PHE A 324 16.39 -1.75 -12.78
CA PHE A 324 16.14 -2.92 -11.95
C PHE A 324 16.65 -2.67 -10.52
N PRO A 325 15.79 -2.69 -9.49
CA PRO A 325 16.21 -2.51 -8.11
C PRO A 325 16.91 -3.77 -7.56
N ASP A 326 17.54 -3.65 -6.39
CA ASP A 326 17.92 -4.84 -5.64
C ASP A 326 16.65 -5.54 -5.10
N CYS A 327 16.47 -6.81 -5.43
CA CYS A 327 15.35 -7.65 -4.99
C CYS A 327 15.73 -8.64 -3.89
N ASN A 328 17.02 -8.80 -3.58
CA ASN A 328 17.50 -9.91 -2.75
C ASN A 328 17.52 -9.57 -1.26
N ASN A 329 17.39 -8.29 -0.92
CA ASN A 329 17.43 -7.82 0.46
C ASN A 329 16.27 -6.84 0.71
N PRO A 330 15.02 -7.33 0.76
CA PRO A 330 13.88 -6.50 1.11
C PRO A 330 13.98 -6.02 2.56
N PRO A 331 13.41 -4.86 2.90
CA PRO A 331 13.39 -4.36 4.28
C PRO A 331 12.74 -5.33 5.25
N VAL A 332 13.33 -5.49 6.43
CA VAL A 332 12.73 -6.25 7.53
C VAL A 332 11.66 -5.41 8.20
N VAL A 333 10.49 -6.00 8.42
CA VAL A 333 9.38 -5.33 9.11
C VAL A 333 9.25 -5.88 10.52
N GLU A 334 9.22 -4.99 11.50
CA GLU A 334 9.11 -5.35 12.92
C GLU A 334 7.71 -5.85 13.28
N ALA A 335 7.64 -6.64 14.35
CA ALA A 335 6.38 -7.16 14.85
C ALA A 335 5.51 -6.02 15.42
N PRO A 336 4.16 -6.13 15.37
CA PRO A 336 3.27 -5.16 15.98
C PRO A 336 3.53 -5.00 17.48
N TYR A 337 3.35 -3.77 17.96
CA TYR A 337 3.46 -3.45 19.37
C TYR A 337 2.20 -3.89 20.12
N ALA A 338 2.37 -4.70 21.16
CA ALA A 338 1.29 -5.11 22.05
C ALA A 338 1.37 -4.34 23.36
N LEU A 339 0.35 -3.52 23.63
CA LEU A 339 0.24 -2.82 24.90
C LEU A 339 -0.36 -3.75 25.96
N PRO A 340 0.26 -3.91 27.14
CA PRO A 340 -0.30 -4.74 28.21
C PRO A 340 -1.69 -4.24 28.65
N PRO A 341 -2.63 -5.12 29.02
CA PRO A 341 -3.99 -4.73 29.42
C PRO A 341 -4.03 -3.73 30.59
N GLU A 342 -3.07 -3.81 31.51
CA GLU A 342 -2.93 -2.89 32.64
C GLU A 342 -2.44 -1.49 32.23
N GLN A 343 -1.90 -1.36 31.02
CA GLN A 343 -1.38 -0.11 30.44
C GLN A 343 -2.32 0.51 29.39
N SER A 344 -3.41 -0.18 29.01
CA SER A 344 -4.34 0.23 27.96
C SER A 344 -5.48 1.14 28.43
N GLY A 345 -5.40 1.70 29.64
CA GLY A 345 -6.42 2.60 30.17
C GLY A 345 -6.48 3.97 29.47
N ASP A 346 -5.41 4.37 28.78
CA ASP A 346 -5.31 5.68 28.13
C ASP A 346 -5.69 5.62 26.65
N ALA A 347 -6.75 6.33 26.27
CA ALA A 347 -7.29 6.33 24.91
C ALA A 347 -6.32 6.95 23.88
N LEU A 348 -5.53 7.96 24.25
CA LEU A 348 -4.56 8.58 23.35
C LEU A 348 -3.36 7.66 23.11
N LEU A 349 -2.89 6.97 24.16
CA LEU A 349 -1.84 5.95 24.03
C LEU A 349 -2.29 4.78 23.14
N ASN A 350 -3.50 4.26 23.34
CA ASN A 350 -4.05 3.23 22.46
C ASN A 350 -4.13 3.70 21.01
N GLN A 351 -4.51 4.96 20.79
CA GLN A 351 -4.59 5.52 19.44
C GLN A 351 -3.20 5.62 18.78
N ALA A 352 -2.16 5.96 19.53
CA ALA A 352 -0.77 5.94 19.05
C ALA A 352 -0.32 4.52 18.67
N VAL A 353 -0.60 3.52 19.52
CA VAL A 353 -0.30 2.10 19.25
C VAL A 353 -1.00 1.62 17.98
N LEU A 354 -2.27 1.99 17.80
CA LEU A 354 -3.05 1.64 16.60
C LEU A 354 -2.44 2.23 15.32
N SER A 355 -2.04 3.51 15.35
CA SER A 355 -1.40 4.16 14.19
C SER A 355 -0.04 3.51 13.86
N VAL A 356 0.79 3.18 14.87
CA VAL A 356 2.06 2.45 14.64
C VAL A 356 1.81 1.08 14.02
N ASN A 357 0.90 0.29 14.58
CA ASN A 357 0.60 -1.06 14.09
C ASN A 357 -0.03 -1.05 12.70
N SER A 358 -0.88 -0.07 12.40
CA SER A 358 -1.44 0.14 11.06
C SER A 358 -0.35 0.47 10.04
N GLY A 359 0.62 1.30 10.42
CA GLY A 359 1.81 1.60 9.61
C GLY A 359 2.67 0.36 9.34
N LEU A 360 2.98 -0.44 10.38
CA LEU A 360 3.74 -1.69 10.25
C LEU A 360 3.05 -2.71 9.35
N SER A 361 1.73 -2.87 9.50
CA SER A 361 0.93 -3.75 8.64
C SER A 361 0.96 -3.32 7.17
N SER A 362 0.78 -2.01 6.91
CA SER A 362 0.85 -1.45 5.55
C SER A 362 2.26 -1.59 4.94
N LEU A 363 3.31 -1.39 5.74
CA LEU A 363 4.68 -1.59 5.33
C LEU A 363 4.94 -3.07 4.97
N LYS A 364 4.48 -3.99 5.82
CA LYS A 364 4.58 -5.44 5.55
C LYS A 364 3.89 -5.81 4.24
N GLN A 365 2.67 -5.34 4.02
CA GLN A 365 1.94 -5.57 2.77
C GLN A 365 2.76 -5.08 1.55
N SER A 366 3.35 -3.89 1.63
CA SER A 366 4.20 -3.37 0.57
C SER A 366 5.46 -4.21 0.34
N VAL A 367 6.12 -4.64 1.41
CA VAL A 367 7.32 -5.50 1.35
C VAL A 367 7.00 -6.86 0.73
N ASP A 368 5.87 -7.47 1.09
CA ASP A 368 5.44 -8.76 0.55
C ASP A 368 5.15 -8.64 -0.97
N ILE A 369 4.41 -7.59 -1.38
CA ILE A 369 4.17 -7.28 -2.80
C ILE A 369 5.48 -7.06 -3.55
N PHE A 370 6.41 -6.29 -2.97
CA PHE A 370 7.72 -6.08 -3.56
C PHE A 370 8.46 -7.40 -3.73
N THR A 371 8.59 -8.18 -2.67
CA THR A 371 9.35 -9.45 -2.66
C THR A 371 8.81 -10.44 -3.70
N ASN A 372 7.48 -10.57 -3.79
CA ASN A 372 6.85 -11.52 -4.71
C ASN A 372 6.97 -11.12 -6.19
N ASN A 373 7.06 -9.82 -6.48
CA ASN A 373 7.00 -9.31 -7.84
C ASN A 373 8.31 -8.71 -8.36
N CYS A 374 9.25 -8.31 -7.49
CA CYS A 374 10.42 -7.50 -7.85
C CYS A 374 11.23 -8.11 -8.99
N THR A 375 11.49 -9.41 -8.97
CA THR A 375 12.30 -10.07 -10.00
C THR A 375 11.53 -10.40 -11.27
N ARG A 376 10.26 -10.82 -11.13
CA ARG A 376 9.47 -11.38 -12.25
C ARG A 376 8.61 -10.34 -12.96
N ASN A 377 8.06 -9.40 -12.19
CA ASN A 377 7.21 -8.34 -12.70
C ASN A 377 7.40 -7.05 -11.87
N PRO A 378 8.53 -6.34 -12.08
CA PRO A 378 8.82 -5.12 -11.35
C PRO A 378 7.71 -4.08 -11.46
N GLN A 379 7.06 -3.96 -12.62
CA GLN A 379 5.97 -2.99 -12.81
C GLN A 379 4.73 -3.32 -11.97
N THR A 380 4.40 -4.60 -11.78
CA THR A 380 3.38 -5.00 -10.81
C THR A 380 3.80 -4.71 -9.37
N ALA A 381 5.08 -4.95 -9.02
CA ALA A 381 5.62 -4.58 -7.71
C ALA A 381 5.41 -3.08 -7.44
N LEU A 382 5.72 -2.23 -8.44
CA LEU A 382 5.54 -0.78 -8.37
C LEU A 382 4.05 -0.39 -8.22
N GLN A 383 3.19 -0.88 -9.12
CA GLN A 383 1.78 -0.47 -9.18
C GLN A 383 0.99 -0.88 -7.94
N GLN A 384 1.27 -2.07 -7.39
CA GLN A 384 0.53 -2.62 -6.24
C GLN A 384 1.20 -2.30 -4.91
N GLY A 385 2.52 -2.13 -4.89
CA GLY A 385 3.28 -1.94 -3.66
C GLY A 385 3.40 -0.48 -3.20
N VAL A 386 3.42 0.49 -4.12
CA VAL A 386 3.50 1.92 -3.75
C VAL A 386 2.30 2.39 -2.91
N PRO A 387 1.04 2.03 -3.22
CA PRO A 387 -0.09 2.45 -2.39
C PRO A 387 0.02 2.07 -0.90
N PRO A 388 0.26 0.80 -0.51
CA PRO A 388 0.45 0.45 0.90
C PRO A 388 1.71 1.07 1.52
N ALA A 389 2.78 1.29 0.75
CA ALA A 389 3.95 2.05 1.23
C ALA A 389 3.58 3.50 1.62
N ASN A 390 2.77 4.18 0.81
CA ASN A 390 2.30 5.54 1.12
C ASN A 390 1.35 5.54 2.32
N THR A 391 0.47 4.54 2.43
CA THR A 391 -0.37 4.37 3.63
C THR A 391 0.50 4.21 4.88
N ALA A 392 1.56 3.40 4.82
CA ALA A 392 2.50 3.25 5.93
C ALA A 392 3.14 4.58 6.31
N LYS A 393 3.56 5.38 5.32
CA LYS A 393 4.15 6.71 5.51
C LYS A 393 3.21 7.65 6.27
N ASP A 394 1.94 7.69 5.87
CA ASP A 394 0.93 8.55 6.49
C ASP A 394 0.65 8.12 7.93
N GLN A 395 0.56 6.81 8.17
CA GLN A 395 0.36 6.24 9.52
C GLN A 395 1.54 6.53 10.45
N PHE A 396 2.78 6.41 9.97
CA PHE A 396 3.97 6.74 10.77
C PHE A 396 4.07 8.25 11.06
N THR A 397 3.70 9.09 10.09
CA THR A 397 3.61 10.55 10.30
C THR A 397 2.59 10.88 11.39
N GLN A 398 1.41 10.26 11.34
CA GLN A 398 0.38 10.41 12.36
C GLN A 398 0.85 9.91 13.73
N ALA A 399 1.48 8.74 13.78
CA ALA A 399 2.02 8.17 15.01
C ALA A 399 3.07 9.09 15.65
N ARG A 400 3.97 9.71 14.86
CA ARG A 400 4.95 10.67 15.39
C ARG A 400 4.28 11.86 16.05
N GLN A 401 3.22 12.40 15.44
CA GLN A 401 2.49 13.51 16.04
C GLN A 401 1.85 13.09 17.37
N GLN A 402 1.17 11.94 17.39
CA GLN A 402 0.50 11.43 18.60
C GLN A 402 1.50 11.14 19.73
N ILE A 403 2.66 10.57 19.41
CA ILE A 403 3.74 10.32 20.37
C ILE A 403 4.28 11.64 20.92
N SER A 404 4.52 12.63 20.05
CA SER A 404 4.96 13.98 20.47
C SER A 404 3.95 14.63 21.41
N ASP A 405 2.66 14.54 21.10
CA ASP A 405 1.59 15.10 21.93
C ASP A 405 1.50 14.39 23.29
N LEU A 406 1.65 13.06 23.30
CA LEU A 406 1.68 12.26 24.52
C LEU A 406 2.89 12.57 25.40
N LYS A 407 4.06 12.83 24.81
CA LYS A 407 5.26 13.26 25.54
C LYS A 407 5.06 14.62 26.20
N ALA A 408 4.56 15.60 25.44
CA ALA A 408 4.23 16.91 25.97
C ALA A 408 3.21 16.83 27.12
N ARG A 409 2.16 16.01 26.94
CA ARG A 409 1.12 15.78 27.95
C ARG A 409 1.65 15.11 29.22
N SER A 410 2.59 14.17 29.09
CA SER A 410 3.16 13.41 30.23
C SER A 410 4.39 14.06 30.86
N GLY A 411 4.84 15.21 30.36
CA GLY A 411 6.03 15.90 30.86
C GLY A 411 7.35 15.19 30.50
N LEU A 412 7.33 14.36 29.46
CA LEU A 412 8.49 13.63 28.95
C LEU A 412 9.18 14.40 27.81
N PRO A 413 10.51 14.27 27.67
CA PRO A 413 11.29 14.94 26.64
C PRO A 413 11.12 14.35 25.23
#